data_AF-A0AAN6MLP7-F1
#
_entry.id   AF-A0AAN6MLP7-F1
#
_cell.length_a   1.000
_cell.length_b   1.000
_cell.length_c   1.000
_cell.angle_alpha   90.00
_cell.angle_beta   90.00
_cell.angle_gamma   90.00
#
_symmetry.space_group_name_H-M   'P 1'
#
loop_
_entity.id
_entity.type
_entity.pdbx_description
1 polymer ?
#
loop_
_entity_poly.entity_id
_entity_poly.type
_entity_poly.pdbx_seq_one_letter_code
_entity_poly.pdbx_strand_id
1 'polypeptide(L)'
;MEQPQQHTAARLPGREHIPIYPSPFIGLRIAQLVLAVIILGLAAYGVWGIDVLIDYFTGCALILAVAVLSIVASIYFLIAHYGPPAAYNYWAILGLDVFFVIMWLCAFALQASQIAPYVNFKAPSYYNHGFGFRKRALSSLTTAVSAVNTWSATQMAGAGLGALEFIFFIISLALHSIALHRHRAAGLHCMPPSSSSSSTPAAPATFTDKTPAYAPQPP
;
A
#
# COMPACT_ATOMS: atom_id res chain seq x y z
N MET A 1 40.71 2.14 -16.35
CA MET A 1 39.31 2.60 -16.34
C MET A 1 38.46 1.39 -16.07
N GLU A 2 38.06 1.20 -14.81
CA GLU A 2 37.26 0.06 -14.39
C GLU A 2 35.87 0.13 -15.02
N GLN A 3 35.49 -0.94 -15.72
CA GLN A 3 34.12 -1.15 -16.16
C GLN A 3 33.24 -1.37 -14.92
N PRO A 4 32.06 -0.73 -14.79
CA PRO A 4 31.12 -1.07 -13.73
C PRO A 4 30.49 -2.42 -14.08
N GLN A 5 31.02 -3.48 -13.46
CA GLN A 5 30.37 -4.78 -13.38
C GLN A 5 29.08 -4.70 -12.56
N GLN A 6 28.10 -5.52 -12.96
CA GLN A 6 26.99 -6.06 -12.15
C GLN A 6 25.74 -5.18 -11.93
N HIS A 7 24.76 -5.36 -12.81
CA HIS A 7 23.37 -5.63 -12.37
C HIS A 7 22.49 -6.29 -13.45
N THR A 8 23.05 -7.15 -14.31
CA THR A 8 22.24 -7.94 -15.24
C THR A 8 22.05 -9.33 -14.66
N ALA A 9 21.19 -9.45 -13.63
CA ALA A 9 20.53 -10.72 -13.39
C ALA A 9 19.77 -11.04 -14.69
N ALA A 10 20.12 -12.15 -15.35
CA ALA A 10 19.49 -12.56 -16.60
C ALA A 10 17.97 -12.55 -16.44
N ARG A 11 17.30 -11.61 -17.10
CA ARG A 11 15.85 -11.48 -17.01
C ARG A 11 15.22 -12.64 -17.77
N LEU A 12 14.24 -13.29 -17.16
CA LEU A 12 13.51 -14.38 -17.81
C LEU A 12 12.83 -13.83 -19.09
N PRO A 13 12.95 -14.51 -20.23
CA PRO A 13 12.35 -14.06 -21.49
C PRO A 13 10.84 -13.85 -21.30
N GLY A 14 10.32 -12.70 -21.73
CA GLY A 14 8.90 -12.33 -21.57
C GLY A 14 8.51 -11.72 -20.20
N ARG A 15 9.43 -11.57 -19.25
CA ARG A 15 9.24 -10.85 -17.97
C ARG A 15 10.05 -9.55 -17.88
N GLU A 16 10.50 -9.07 -19.02
CA GLU A 16 11.51 -8.00 -19.16
C GLU A 16 10.92 -6.63 -18.78
N HIS A 17 9.61 -6.47 -18.94
CA HIS A 17 8.82 -5.29 -18.56
C HIS A 17 8.56 -5.20 -17.05
N ILE A 18 8.85 -6.24 -16.27
CA ILE A 18 8.62 -6.25 -14.82
C ILE A 18 9.87 -5.66 -14.11
N PRO A 19 9.72 -4.59 -13.30
CA PRO A 19 10.82 -4.08 -12.49
C PRO A 19 11.32 -5.11 -11.49
N ILE A 20 12.62 -5.12 -11.24
CA ILE A 20 13.24 -6.01 -10.27
C ILE A 20 13.12 -5.36 -8.89
N TYR A 21 12.42 -6.02 -7.97
CA TYR A 21 12.25 -5.57 -6.60
C TYR A 21 13.25 -6.25 -5.66
N PRO A 22 13.68 -5.55 -4.59
CA PRO A 22 14.44 -6.20 -3.52
C PRO A 22 13.54 -7.21 -2.78
N SER A 23 14.07 -8.37 -2.38
CA SER A 23 13.32 -9.41 -1.66
C SER A 23 12.47 -8.95 -0.46
N PRO A 24 12.84 -7.96 0.38
CA PRO A 24 11.95 -7.50 1.45
C PRO A 24 10.65 -6.83 0.97
N PHE A 25 10.56 -6.42 -0.30
CA PHE A 25 9.39 -5.72 -0.83
C PHE A 25 8.12 -6.57 -0.78
N ILE A 26 8.23 -7.88 -1.03
CA ILE A 26 7.07 -8.78 -0.95
C ILE A 26 6.58 -8.95 0.49
N GLY A 27 7.52 -8.99 1.45
CA GLY A 27 7.20 -9.04 2.87
C GLY A 27 6.43 -7.81 3.33
N LEU A 28 6.80 -6.63 2.83
CA LEU A 28 6.07 -5.39 3.09
C LEU A 28 4.63 -5.48 2.57
N ARG A 29 4.41 -5.99 1.36
CA ARG A 29 3.06 -6.15 0.78
C ARG A 29 2.18 -7.13 1.56
N ILE A 30 2.77 -8.21 2.07
CA ILE A 30 2.06 -9.16 2.94
C ILE A 30 1.72 -8.51 4.28
N ALA A 31 2.65 -7.75 4.87
CA ALA A 31 2.40 -6.99 6.08
C ALA A 31 1.25 -5.99 5.88
N GLN A 32 1.22 -5.30 4.73
CA GLN A 32 0.12 -4.39 4.37
C GLN A 32 -1.23 -5.10 4.29
N LEU A 33 -1.25 -6.28 3.65
CA LEU A 33 -2.47 -7.08 3.55
C LEU A 33 -2.99 -7.52 4.94
N VAL A 34 -2.09 -8.03 5.78
CA VAL A 34 -2.44 -8.50 7.13
C VAL A 34 -2.97 -7.34 7.98
N LEU A 35 -2.30 -6.20 7.93
CA LEU A 35 -2.64 -5.06 8.76
C LEU A 35 -3.92 -4.38 8.26
N ALA A 36 -4.17 -4.34 6.94
CA ALA A 36 -5.47 -3.95 6.38
C ALA A 36 -6.61 -4.86 6.85
N VAL A 37 -6.42 -6.19 6.95
CA VAL A 37 -7.44 -7.11 7.48
C VAL A 37 -7.70 -6.86 8.97
N ILE A 38 -6.66 -6.60 9.77
CA ILE A 38 -6.81 -6.25 11.18
C ILE A 38 -7.61 -4.95 11.31
N ILE A 39 -7.23 -3.90 10.59
CA ILE A 39 -7.94 -2.62 10.60
C ILE A 39 -9.39 -2.78 10.14
N LEU A 40 -9.66 -3.61 9.14
CA LEU A 40 -11.03 -3.89 8.68
C LEU A 40 -11.90 -4.45 9.83
N GLY A 41 -11.36 -5.38 10.61
CA GLY A 41 -12.06 -5.95 11.77
C GLY A 41 -12.33 -4.89 12.86
N LEU A 42 -11.33 -4.06 13.18
CA LEU A 42 -11.50 -2.97 14.14
C LEU A 42 -12.51 -1.93 13.65
N ALA A 43 -12.44 -1.56 12.37
CA ALA A 43 -13.34 -0.60 11.75
C ALA A 43 -14.79 -1.12 11.69
N ALA A 44 -14.98 -2.41 11.41
CA ALA A 44 -16.30 -3.04 11.43
C ALA A 44 -16.93 -3.01 12.82
N TYR A 45 -16.16 -3.29 13.88
CA TYR A 45 -16.60 -3.10 15.25
C TYR A 45 -16.96 -1.64 15.56
N GLY A 46 -16.15 -0.71 15.04
CA GLY A 46 -16.41 0.72 15.11
C GLY A 46 -17.77 1.12 14.52
N VAL A 47 -18.10 0.62 13.33
CA VAL A 47 -19.37 0.88 12.63
C VAL A 47 -20.55 0.23 13.36
N TRP A 48 -20.40 -1.00 13.85
CA TRP A 48 -21.44 -1.64 14.67
C TRP A 48 -21.80 -0.82 15.93
N GLY A 49 -20.80 -0.16 16.53
CA GLY A 49 -21.03 0.73 17.68
C GLY A 49 -21.81 2.00 17.35
N ILE A 50 -21.86 2.45 16.09
CA ILE A 50 -22.60 3.65 15.64
C ILE A 50 -24.11 3.44 15.83
N ASP A 51 -24.63 2.27 15.45
CA ASP A 51 -26.07 1.98 15.55
C ASP A 51 -26.58 1.87 16.99
N VAL A 52 -25.69 1.60 17.95
CA VAL A 52 -26.06 1.31 19.35
C VAL A 52 -25.70 2.45 20.32
N LEU A 53 -24.66 3.25 20.03
CA LEU A 53 -24.07 4.16 21.01
C LEU A 53 -23.97 5.63 20.57
N ILE A 54 -23.74 5.96 19.29
CA ILE A 54 -23.39 7.34 18.85
C ILE A 54 -23.81 7.57 17.38
N ASP A 55 -24.53 8.67 17.10
CA ASP A 55 -24.90 9.07 15.73
C ASP A 55 -23.69 9.36 14.82
N TYR A 56 -23.75 8.83 13.59
CA TYR A 56 -22.91 9.10 12.40
C TYR A 56 -21.42 9.42 12.59
N PHE A 57 -20.58 8.40 12.37
CA PHE A 57 -19.13 8.49 12.50
C PHE A 57 -18.39 8.26 11.17
N THR A 58 -18.28 9.32 10.35
CA THR A 58 -17.74 9.26 8.98
C THR A 58 -16.32 8.69 8.88
N GLY A 59 -15.48 8.85 9.90
CA GLY A 59 -14.13 8.32 9.95
C GLY A 59 -14.07 6.79 10.01
N CYS A 60 -15.01 6.14 10.70
CA CYS A 60 -15.10 4.69 10.76
C CYS A 60 -15.46 4.08 9.40
N ALA A 61 -16.39 4.72 8.68
CA ALA A 61 -16.78 4.29 7.34
C ALA A 61 -15.64 4.48 6.34
N LEU A 62 -14.93 5.61 6.41
CA LEU A 62 -13.79 5.87 5.53
C LEU A 62 -12.66 4.86 5.76
N ILE A 63 -12.23 4.63 7.00
CA ILE A 63 -11.15 3.68 7.27
C ILE A 63 -11.54 2.24 6.89
N LEU A 64 -12.81 1.85 7.07
CA LEU A 64 -13.34 0.57 6.62
C LEU A 64 -13.25 0.45 5.09
N ALA A 65 -13.71 1.45 4.35
CA ALA A 65 -13.64 1.47 2.89
C ALA A 65 -12.19 1.41 2.39
N VAL A 66 -11.29 2.19 2.99
CA VAL A 66 -9.86 2.20 2.62
C VAL A 66 -9.20 0.87 2.94
N ALA A 67 -9.55 0.20 4.05
CA ALA A 67 -9.04 -1.12 4.37
C ALA A 67 -9.49 -2.18 3.35
N VAL A 68 -10.77 -2.19 2.96
CA VAL A 68 -11.28 -3.08 1.90
C VAL A 68 -10.54 -2.85 0.59
N LEU A 69 -10.41 -1.59 0.16
CA LEU A 69 -9.68 -1.25 -1.06
C LEU A 69 -8.22 -1.70 -0.97
N SER A 70 -7.57 -1.52 0.18
CA SER A 70 -6.17 -1.94 0.41
C SER A 70 -6.01 -3.45 0.27
N ILE A 71 -6.99 -4.24 0.73
CA ILE A 71 -7.01 -5.71 0.56
C ILE A 71 -7.09 -6.07 -0.92
N VAL A 72 -8.06 -5.51 -1.65
CA VAL A 72 -8.23 -5.76 -3.10
C VAL A 72 -6.97 -5.41 -3.88
N ALA A 73 -6.36 -4.28 -3.56
CA ALA A 73 -5.13 -3.81 -4.15
C ALA A 73 -3.92 -4.70 -3.88
N SER A 74 -3.80 -5.16 -2.64
CA SER A 74 -2.71 -6.06 -2.22
C SER A 74 -2.84 -7.43 -2.91
N ILE A 75 -4.06 -7.94 -3.04
CA ILE A 75 -4.35 -9.16 -3.81
C ILE A 75 -3.98 -8.96 -5.29
N TYR A 76 -4.37 -7.84 -5.90
CA TYR A 76 -3.97 -7.51 -7.27
C TYR A 76 -2.44 -7.52 -7.43
N PHE A 77 -1.71 -6.90 -6.51
CA PHE A 77 -0.24 -6.89 -6.54
C PHE A 77 0.35 -8.30 -6.44
N LEU A 78 -0.16 -9.14 -5.52
CA LEU A 78 0.31 -10.52 -5.36
C LEU A 78 0.06 -11.36 -6.62
N ILE A 79 -1.13 -11.24 -7.22
CA ILE A 79 -1.48 -11.91 -8.48
C ILE A 79 -0.58 -11.40 -9.61
N ALA A 80 -0.36 -10.10 -9.72
CA ALA A 80 0.49 -9.53 -10.76
C ALA A 80 1.95 -10.00 -10.64
N HIS A 81 2.44 -10.22 -9.41
CA HIS A 81 3.81 -10.65 -9.16
C HIS A 81 4.05 -12.14 -9.47
N TYR A 82 3.15 -13.01 -8.98
CA TYR A 82 3.28 -14.47 -9.15
C TYR A 82 2.60 -15.00 -10.41
N GLY A 83 1.64 -14.25 -10.97
CA GLY A 83 0.82 -14.67 -12.09
C GLY A 83 1.45 -14.43 -13.46
N PRO A 84 0.62 -14.45 -14.52
CA PRO A 84 1.08 -14.30 -15.89
C PRO A 84 1.66 -12.90 -16.12
N PRO A 85 2.76 -12.76 -16.90
CA PRO A 85 3.42 -11.46 -17.12
C PRO A 85 2.49 -10.40 -17.73
N ALA A 86 1.43 -10.82 -18.42
CA ALA A 86 0.41 -9.96 -19.00
C ALA A 86 -0.47 -9.22 -17.98
N ALA A 87 -0.61 -9.73 -16.76
CA ALA A 87 -1.41 -9.08 -15.71
C ALA A 87 -0.68 -7.90 -15.04
N TYR A 88 0.63 -7.77 -15.27
CA TYR A 88 1.48 -6.81 -14.60
C TYR A 88 1.45 -5.44 -15.29
N ASN A 89 0.83 -4.45 -14.64
CA ASN A 89 0.85 -3.05 -15.06
C ASN A 89 1.47 -2.18 -13.97
N TYR A 90 2.72 -1.73 -14.18
CA TYR A 90 3.41 -0.92 -13.18
C TYR A 90 2.83 0.48 -13.00
N TRP A 91 2.12 1.03 -14.00
CA TRP A 91 1.42 2.33 -13.88
C TRP A 91 0.20 2.19 -12.98
N ALA A 92 -0.51 1.07 -13.08
CA ALA A 92 -1.62 0.76 -12.18
C ALA A 92 -1.13 0.64 -10.74
N ILE A 93 -0.04 -0.11 -10.51
CA ILE A 93 0.56 -0.27 -9.17
C ILE A 93 1.05 1.08 -8.61
N LEU A 94 1.71 1.90 -9.44
CA LEU A 94 2.18 3.22 -9.01
C LEU A 94 1.02 4.15 -8.63
N GLY A 95 0.00 4.24 -9.50
CA GLY A 95 -1.17 5.08 -9.24
C GLY A 95 -1.93 4.62 -8.00
N LEU A 96 -2.00 3.30 -7.80
CA LEU A 96 -2.64 2.69 -6.66
C LEU A 96 -1.88 2.98 -5.35
N ASP A 97 -0.54 2.92 -5.35
CA ASP A 97 0.26 3.30 -4.17
C ASP A 97 0.08 4.78 -3.81
N VAL A 98 0.08 5.69 -4.79
CA VAL A 98 -0.18 7.12 -4.56
C VAL A 98 -1.58 7.34 -3.99
N PHE A 99 -2.58 6.67 -4.57
CA PHE A 99 -3.96 6.72 -4.08
C PHE A 99 -4.05 6.29 -2.61
N PHE A 100 -3.41 5.18 -2.23
CA PHE A 100 -3.45 4.71 -0.84
C PHE A 100 -2.69 5.59 0.13
N VAL A 101 -1.57 6.21 -0.26
CA VAL A 101 -0.90 7.22 0.58
C VAL A 101 -1.88 8.34 0.96
N ILE A 102 -2.62 8.88 -0.02
CA ILE A 102 -3.59 9.95 0.23
C ILE A 102 -4.78 9.46 1.06
N MET A 103 -5.35 8.31 0.68
CA MET A 103 -6.53 7.77 1.35
C MET A 103 -6.25 7.38 2.79
N TRP A 104 -5.10 6.75 3.08
CA TRP A 104 -4.72 6.44 4.46
C TRP A 104 -4.48 7.68 5.29
N LEU A 105 -3.81 8.71 4.75
CA LEU A 105 -3.62 9.99 5.43
C LEU A 105 -4.95 10.60 5.87
N CYS A 106 -5.92 10.67 4.95
CA CYS A 106 -7.25 11.19 5.26
C CYS A 106 -8.00 10.29 6.25
N ALA A 107 -7.94 8.97 6.08
CA ALA A 107 -8.69 8.01 6.90
C ALA A 107 -8.26 8.03 8.36
N PHE A 108 -6.96 7.87 8.66
CA PHE A 108 -6.51 7.84 10.05
C PHE A 108 -6.63 9.20 10.71
N ALA A 109 -6.38 10.30 9.99
CA ALA A 109 -6.49 11.65 10.52
C ALA A 109 -7.94 12.00 10.88
N LEU A 110 -8.88 11.69 9.99
CA LEU A 110 -10.31 11.91 10.24
C LEU A 110 -10.77 11.06 11.44
N GLN A 111 -10.43 9.77 11.48
CA GLN A 111 -10.79 8.92 12.61
C GLN A 111 -10.18 9.42 13.93
N ALA A 112 -8.90 9.80 13.94
CA ALA A 112 -8.26 10.36 15.14
C ALA A 112 -8.96 11.64 15.63
N SER A 113 -9.32 12.54 14.71
CA SER A 113 -10.01 13.79 15.06
C SER A 113 -11.37 13.55 15.71
N GLN A 114 -12.10 12.55 15.23
CA GLN A 114 -13.44 12.25 15.74
C GLN A 114 -13.38 11.48 17.06
N ILE A 115 -12.32 10.70 17.32
CA ILE A 115 -12.17 9.93 18.57
C ILE A 115 -11.66 10.80 19.71
N ALA A 116 -10.95 11.89 19.42
CA ALA A 116 -10.34 12.76 20.42
C ALA A 116 -11.28 13.17 21.59
N PRO A 117 -12.58 13.51 21.38
CA PRO A 117 -13.49 13.85 22.47
C PRO A 117 -13.85 12.69 23.41
N TYR A 118 -13.66 11.44 22.95
CA TYR A 118 -14.01 10.21 23.67
C TYR A 118 -12.82 9.59 24.40
N VAL A 119 -11.64 10.21 24.29
CA VAL A 119 -10.45 9.81 25.03
C VAL A 119 -10.66 10.14 26.51
N ASN A 120 -10.68 9.11 27.35
CA ASN A 120 -10.99 9.21 28.78
C ASN A 120 -12.41 9.72 29.07
N PHE A 121 -13.43 9.20 28.37
CA PHE A 121 -14.82 9.53 28.65
C PHE A 121 -15.18 9.20 30.11
N LYS A 122 -15.65 10.21 30.84
CA LYS A 122 -16.13 10.10 32.23
C LYS A 122 -17.60 10.47 32.28
N ALA A 123 -18.40 9.71 33.03
CA ALA A 123 -19.75 10.15 33.34
C ALA A 123 -19.73 11.50 34.08
N PRO A 124 -20.71 12.40 33.84
CA PRO A 124 -20.83 13.64 34.59
C PRO A 124 -20.91 13.38 36.10
N SER A 125 -20.06 14.05 36.89
CA SER A 125 -19.98 13.90 38.36
C SER A 125 -21.28 14.23 39.11
N TYR A 126 -22.28 14.81 38.45
CA TYR A 126 -23.60 15.10 39.03
C TYR A 126 -24.38 13.84 39.43
N TYR A 127 -24.01 12.66 38.95
CA TYR A 127 -24.65 11.40 39.35
C TYR A 127 -24.16 10.81 40.68
N ASN A 128 -23.10 11.37 41.29
CA ASN A 128 -22.46 10.80 42.48
C ASN A 128 -22.79 11.54 43.79
N HIS A 129 -23.45 12.69 43.73
CA HIS A 129 -23.76 13.49 44.92
C HIS A 129 -25.27 13.78 45.03
N GLY A 130 -25.99 12.92 45.77
CA GLY A 130 -27.15 13.36 46.55
C GLY A 130 -28.53 12.87 46.13
N PHE A 131 -28.74 12.30 44.95
CA PHE A 131 -30.07 11.80 44.56
C PHE A 131 -30.10 10.27 44.58
N GLY A 132 -31.04 9.70 45.33
CA GLY A 132 -31.21 8.28 45.61
C GLY A 132 -31.58 7.44 44.38
N PHE A 133 -30.68 7.36 43.40
CA PHE A 133 -30.85 6.47 42.26
C PHE A 133 -30.72 5.02 42.71
N ARG A 134 -31.65 4.17 42.25
CA ARG A 134 -31.63 2.72 42.50
C ARG A 134 -30.29 2.16 42.03
N LYS A 135 -29.69 1.21 42.76
CA LYS A 135 -28.43 0.53 42.41
C LYS A 135 -28.35 0.08 40.94
N ARG A 136 -29.50 -0.29 40.35
CA ARG A 136 -29.64 -0.69 38.94
C ARG A 136 -29.37 0.45 37.93
N ALA A 137 -29.68 1.70 38.26
CA ALA A 137 -29.40 2.85 37.38
C ALA A 137 -27.90 3.19 37.38
N LEU A 138 -27.26 3.14 38.55
CA LEU A 138 -25.81 3.34 38.68
C LEU A 138 -25.03 2.23 37.97
N SER A 139 -25.44 0.96 38.12
CA SER A 139 -24.80 -0.15 37.40
C SER A 139 -24.95 -0.01 35.88
N SER A 140 -26.13 0.41 35.41
CA SER A 140 -26.37 0.67 33.97
C SER A 140 -25.48 1.77 33.42
N LEU A 141 -25.25 2.84 34.19
CA LEU A 141 -24.38 3.95 33.80
C LEU A 141 -22.91 3.53 33.74
N THR A 142 -22.42 2.79 34.74
CA THR A 142 -21.04 2.27 34.75
C THR A 142 -20.79 1.35 33.56
N THR A 143 -21.74 0.46 33.24
CA THR A 143 -21.65 -0.42 32.06
C THR A 143 -21.60 0.40 30.76
N ALA A 144 -22.44 1.44 30.62
CA ALA A 144 -22.43 2.30 29.45
C ALA A 144 -21.09 3.05 29.28
N VAL A 145 -20.54 3.62 30.36
CA VAL A 145 -19.23 4.29 30.33
C VAL A 145 -18.11 3.31 29.96
N SER A 146 -18.12 2.10 30.50
CA SER A 146 -17.14 1.07 30.11
C SER A 146 -17.25 0.71 28.64
N ALA A 147 -18.47 0.58 28.10
CA ALA A 147 -18.68 0.28 26.68
C ALA A 147 -18.14 1.39 25.76
N VAL A 148 -18.40 2.66 26.09
CA VAL A 148 -17.88 3.81 25.32
C VAL A 148 -16.35 3.85 25.38
N ASN A 149 -15.74 3.59 26.54
CA ASN A 149 -14.28 3.56 26.68
C ASN A 149 -13.64 2.38 25.92
N THR A 150 -14.26 1.21 25.94
CA THR A 150 -13.78 0.06 25.14
C THR A 150 -13.89 0.35 23.65
N TRP A 151 -15.02 0.90 23.20
CA TRP A 151 -15.21 1.31 21.81
C TRP A 151 -14.20 2.40 21.41
N SER A 152 -14.02 3.46 22.20
CA SER A 152 -13.06 4.51 21.86
C SER A 152 -11.62 3.98 21.83
N ALA A 153 -11.27 3.03 22.71
CA ALA A 153 -9.98 2.36 22.68
C ALA A 153 -9.73 1.55 21.40
N THR A 154 -10.72 0.81 20.90
CA THR A 154 -10.58 0.09 19.62
C THR A 154 -10.43 1.07 18.46
N GLN A 155 -11.16 2.18 18.49
CA GLN A 155 -11.06 3.19 17.44
C GLN A 155 -9.73 3.94 17.46
N MET A 156 -9.16 4.22 18.64
CA MET A 156 -7.79 4.73 18.77
C MET A 156 -6.76 3.75 18.20
N ALA A 157 -6.90 2.46 18.50
CA ALA A 157 -6.03 1.43 17.95
C ALA A 157 -6.15 1.36 16.42
N GLY A 158 -7.38 1.46 15.88
CA GLY A 158 -7.63 1.53 14.44
C GLY A 158 -6.94 2.71 13.77
N ALA A 159 -7.04 3.91 14.35
CA ALA A 159 -6.34 5.10 13.84
C ALA A 159 -4.81 4.96 13.91
N GLY A 160 -4.28 4.41 15.01
CA GLY A 160 -2.84 4.16 15.16
C GLY A 160 -2.30 3.15 14.15
N LEU A 161 -3.02 2.04 13.94
CA LEU A 161 -2.67 1.06 12.92
C LEU A 161 -2.83 1.64 11.51
N GLY A 162 -3.83 2.49 11.27
CA GLY A 162 -3.99 3.21 9.99
C GLY A 162 -2.82 4.14 9.67
N ALA A 163 -2.24 4.79 10.67
CA ALA A 163 -1.00 5.57 10.51
C ALA A 163 0.21 4.67 10.19
N LEU A 164 0.24 3.44 10.71
CA LEU A 164 1.27 2.46 10.36
C LEU A 164 1.13 1.98 8.91
N GLU A 165 -0.09 1.70 8.45
CA GLU A 165 -0.38 1.41 7.03
C GLU A 165 0.10 2.55 6.12
N PHE A 166 -0.22 3.78 6.49
CA PHE A 166 0.21 4.97 5.75
C PHE A 166 1.74 4.99 5.54
N ILE A 167 2.51 4.70 6.59
CA ILE A 167 3.97 4.61 6.51
C ILE A 167 4.40 3.48 5.57
N PHE A 168 3.77 2.31 5.64
CA PHE A 168 4.08 1.21 4.71
C PHE A 168 3.81 1.58 3.26
N PHE A 169 2.71 2.30 2.97
CA PHE A 169 2.43 2.78 1.63
C PHE A 169 3.44 3.83 1.14
N ILE A 170 3.94 4.72 2.02
CA ILE A 170 5.04 5.63 1.66
C ILE A 170 6.30 4.85 1.29
N ILE A 171 6.70 3.90 2.13
CA ILE A 171 7.91 3.08 1.88
C ILE A 171 7.74 2.31 0.58
N SER A 172 6.56 1.71 0.36
CA SER A 172 6.25 0.96 -0.84
C SER A 172 6.31 1.84 -2.11
N LEU A 173 5.71 3.03 -2.06
CA LEU A 173 5.74 4.02 -3.13
C LEU A 173 7.18 4.47 -3.44
N ALA A 174 8.00 4.71 -2.42
CA ALA A 174 9.41 5.07 -2.60
C ALA A 174 10.19 3.94 -3.28
N LEU A 175 10.04 2.69 -2.83
CA LEU A 175 10.71 1.54 -3.42
C LEU A 175 10.26 1.29 -4.87
N HIS A 176 8.95 1.39 -5.12
CA HIS A 176 8.37 1.19 -6.45
C HIS A 176 8.78 2.29 -7.44
N SER A 177 8.78 3.56 -7.01
CA SER A 177 9.22 4.68 -7.83
C SER A 177 10.71 4.59 -8.19
N ILE A 178 11.58 4.19 -7.25
CA ILE A 178 13.01 3.95 -7.53
C ILE A 178 13.19 2.79 -8.51
N ALA A 179 12.50 1.67 -8.29
CA ALA A 179 12.56 0.51 -9.18
C ALA A 179 12.10 0.86 -10.59
N LEU A 180 11.02 1.63 -10.72
CA LEU A 180 10.50 2.10 -11.99
C LEU A 180 11.46 3.09 -12.67
N HIS A 181 12.04 4.03 -11.92
CA HIS A 181 13.02 4.96 -12.46
C HIS A 181 14.24 4.23 -13.02
N ARG A 182 14.77 3.23 -12.29
CA ARG A 182 15.88 2.38 -12.77
C ARG A 182 15.48 1.55 -13.99
N HIS A 183 14.25 1.03 -14.03
CA HIS A 183 13.72 0.27 -15.16
C HIS A 183 13.63 1.13 -16.42
N ARG A 184 13.17 2.38 -16.30
CA ARG A 184 13.11 3.35 -17.39
C ARG A 184 14.49 3.86 -17.82
N ALA A 185 15.40 4.08 -16.86
CA ALA A 185 16.79 4.46 -17.17
C ALA A 185 17.53 3.38 -17.97
N ALA A 186 17.13 2.11 -17.81
CA ALA A 186 17.64 0.99 -18.60
C ALA A 186 16.88 0.77 -19.94
N GLY A 187 15.98 1.69 -20.35
CA GLY A 187 15.36 1.70 -21.66
C GLY A 187 14.29 0.63 -21.92
N LEU A 188 13.75 0.00 -20.87
CA LEU A 188 12.85 -1.14 -21.01
C LEU A 188 11.38 -0.74 -21.23
N HIS A 189 10.65 -1.64 -21.89
CA HIS A 189 9.30 -1.38 -22.37
C HIS A 189 8.26 -1.48 -21.26
N CYS A 190 7.14 -0.79 -21.49
CA CYS A 190 6.05 -0.68 -20.53
C CYS A 190 5.10 -1.89 -20.48
N MET A 191 5.14 -2.72 -21.50
CA MET A 191 4.22 -3.84 -21.72
C MET A 191 5.01 -5.09 -22.11
N PRO A 192 4.46 -6.30 -21.85
CA PRO A 192 5.04 -7.51 -22.41
C PRO A 192 5.12 -7.37 -23.93
N PRO A 193 6.18 -7.89 -24.58
CA PRO A 193 6.26 -7.88 -26.03
C PRO A 193 5.02 -8.58 -26.58
N SER A 194 4.26 -7.88 -27.42
CA SER A 194 3.17 -8.50 -28.19
C SER A 194 3.75 -9.67 -28.96
N SER A 195 3.06 -10.80 -29.00
CA SER A 195 3.44 -12.02 -29.75
C SER A 195 3.57 -11.83 -31.27
N SER A 196 3.60 -10.59 -31.76
CA SER A 196 3.80 -10.17 -33.14
C SER A 196 5.15 -9.49 -33.41
N SER A 197 6.06 -9.39 -32.43
CA SER A 197 7.43 -8.95 -32.69
C SER A 197 8.42 -10.08 -32.42
N SER A 198 8.40 -11.09 -33.28
CA SER A 198 9.61 -11.82 -33.60
C SER A 198 10.60 -10.82 -34.20
N SER A 199 11.36 -10.12 -33.36
CA SER A 199 12.54 -9.41 -33.81
C SER A 199 13.48 -10.48 -34.36
N THR A 200 13.62 -10.50 -35.68
CA THR A 200 14.72 -11.13 -36.41
C THR A 200 16.00 -10.96 -35.59
N PRO A 201 16.81 -12.01 -35.37
CA PRO A 201 18.05 -11.88 -34.62
C PRO A 201 18.88 -10.76 -35.24
N ALA A 202 19.23 -9.75 -34.44
CA ALA A 202 20.11 -8.69 -34.86
C ALA A 202 21.41 -9.33 -35.39
N ALA A 203 21.66 -9.16 -36.70
CA ALA A 203 22.89 -9.59 -37.33
C ALA A 203 24.08 -8.96 -36.59
N PRO A 204 25.18 -9.71 -36.38
CA PRO A 204 26.34 -9.18 -35.66
C PRO A 204 26.90 -7.98 -36.42
N ALA A 205 27.03 -6.85 -35.72
CA ALA A 205 27.65 -5.64 -36.25
C ALA A 205 29.06 -5.97 -36.74
N THR A 206 29.23 -6.01 -38.06
CA THR A 206 30.54 -6.17 -38.69
C THR A 206 31.25 -4.83 -38.56
N PHE A 207 32.29 -4.80 -37.73
CA PHE A 207 33.22 -3.67 -37.64
C PHE A 207 34.00 -3.62 -38.95
N THR A 208 33.56 -2.80 -39.91
CA THR A 208 34.33 -2.54 -41.13
C THR A 208 35.52 -1.65 -40.78
N ASP A 209 36.66 -2.28 -40.56
CA ASP A 209 37.96 -1.63 -40.52
C ASP A 209 38.27 -1.05 -41.90
N LYS A 210 38.29 0.28 -42.02
CA LYS A 210 38.75 0.97 -43.23
C LYS A 210 40.27 1.10 -43.16
N THR A 211 40.97 0.07 -43.60
CA THR A 211 42.38 0.18 -43.96
C THR A 211 42.50 0.77 -45.38
N PRO A 212 43.22 1.89 -45.60
CA PRO A 212 43.43 2.42 -46.94
C PRO A 212 44.43 1.54 -47.70
N ALA A 213 43.99 0.96 -48.81
CA ALA A 213 44.82 0.14 -49.69
C ALA A 213 45.87 0.99 -50.44
N TYR A 214 47.14 0.65 -50.25
CA TYR A 214 48.27 1.14 -51.02
C TYR A 214 48.21 0.60 -52.46
N ALA A 215 48.17 1.48 -53.46
CA ALA A 215 48.17 1.11 -54.87
C ALA A 215 49.62 0.97 -55.38
N PRO A 216 49.99 -0.15 -56.06
CA PRO A 216 51.28 -0.25 -56.73
C PRO A 216 51.28 0.47 -58.08
N GLN A 217 52.35 1.22 -58.36
CA GLN A 217 52.58 1.87 -59.67
C GLN A 217 53.02 0.85 -60.74
N PRO A 218 52.58 1.01 -62.00
CA PRO A 218 52.99 0.17 -63.13
C PRO A 218 54.38 0.58 -63.70
N PRO A 219 55.04 -0.31 -64.47
CA PRO A 219 56.46 -0.23 -64.83
C PRO A 219 56.86 0.92 -65.77
#